data_AF-A0A285Q8L4-F1
#
_entry.id   AF-A0A285Q8L4-F1
#
_cell.length_a   1.000
_cell.length_b   1.000
_cell.length_c   1.000
_cell.angle_alpha   90.00
_cell.angle_beta   90.00
_cell.angle_gamma   90.00
#
_symmetry.space_group_name_H-M   'P 1'
#
loop_
_entity.id
_entity.type
_entity.pdbx_description
1 polymer ?
#
loop_
_entity_poly.entity_id
_entity_poly.type
_entity_poly.pdbx_seq_one_letter_code
_entity_poly.pdbx_strand_id
1 'polypeptide(L)'
;MRTQLIRKLGVPLLAGTMALSFSATATEGLYSVDALLDADVYDADGKEIGEVEDILLSDDMSIHSLIIETGSLLGLGGREVVAERGTFTVRVEQEKDRESFDDIDYEVHMEATQDAVKELPEYNEGWWNKTKDSLSQAWENTKDTSESAWESTKEATSSAWHNVREGAKNMGDKAKEATDNN
;
A
#
# COMPACT_ATOMS: atom_id res chain seq x y z
N MET A 1 -11.14 25.47 70.34
CA MET A 1 -9.92 24.68 70.67
C MET A 1 -9.83 23.55 69.65
N ARG A 2 -8.87 23.58 68.71
CA ARG A 2 -7.68 22.68 68.64
C ARG A 2 -8.08 21.19 68.83
N THR A 3 -7.80 20.25 67.91
CA THR A 3 -6.55 20.03 67.18
C THR A 3 -6.74 19.08 65.97
N GLN A 4 -5.84 19.25 65.00
CA GLN A 4 -5.54 18.46 63.79
C GLN A 4 -5.45 16.94 63.99
N LEU A 5 -5.61 16.16 62.90
CA LEU A 5 -4.53 15.37 62.28
C LEU A 5 -5.00 14.61 61.03
N ILE A 6 -4.31 14.90 59.93
CA ILE A 6 -4.43 14.30 58.60
C ILE A 6 -3.72 12.93 58.61
N ARG A 7 -4.39 11.87 58.15
CA ARG A 7 -3.72 10.61 57.76
C ARG A 7 -4.02 10.32 56.29
N LYS A 8 -3.08 10.64 55.42
CA LYS A 8 -3.09 10.23 54.01
C LYS A 8 -2.83 8.71 53.96
N LEU A 9 -3.81 7.95 53.47
CA LEU A 9 -3.63 6.56 53.07
C LEU A 9 -3.15 6.57 51.61
N GLY A 10 -1.90 6.15 51.40
CA GLY A 10 -1.35 5.91 50.07
C GLY A 10 -1.97 4.64 49.49
N VAL A 11 -2.55 4.76 48.30
CA VAL A 11 -2.94 3.61 47.49
C VAL A 11 -1.71 3.19 46.69
N PRO A 12 -1.21 1.95 46.83
CA PRO A 12 -0.18 1.46 45.93
C PRO A 12 -0.79 1.34 44.54
N LEU A 13 -0.21 2.05 43.58
CA LEU A 13 -0.52 1.93 42.16
C LEU A 13 -0.15 0.49 41.75
N LEU A 14 -1.14 -0.39 41.61
CA LEU A 14 -0.92 -1.69 40.96
C LEU A 14 -0.71 -1.41 39.47
N ALA A 15 0.56 -1.36 39.07
CA ALA A 15 1.00 -1.43 37.69
C ALA A 15 0.58 -2.80 37.12
N GLY A 16 -0.66 -2.89 36.66
CA GLY A 16 -1.12 -3.98 35.81
C GLY A 16 -0.64 -3.70 34.40
N THR A 17 0.55 -4.17 34.05
CA THR A 17 0.99 -4.28 32.65
C THR A 17 0.09 -5.31 31.97
N MET A 18 -1.02 -4.86 31.40
CA MET A 18 -1.76 -5.67 30.44
C MET A 18 -0.90 -5.67 29.17
N ALA A 19 -0.13 -6.74 28.99
CA ALA A 19 0.60 -7.00 27.77
C ALA A 19 -0.42 -7.13 26.64
N LEU A 20 -0.56 -6.08 25.86
CA LEU A 20 -1.20 -6.12 24.55
C LEU A 20 -0.28 -6.91 23.63
N SER A 21 -0.42 -8.24 23.62
CA SER A 21 0.15 -9.08 22.56
C SER A 21 -0.71 -8.92 21.31
N PHE A 22 -0.65 -7.73 20.70
CA PHE A 22 -0.94 -7.59 19.28
C PHE A 22 0.29 -8.13 18.56
N SER A 23 0.22 -9.37 18.08
CA SER A 23 0.96 -9.69 16.85
C SER A 23 0.22 -9.01 15.71
N ALA A 24 0.29 -7.68 15.66
CA ALA A 24 0.09 -6.96 14.43
C ALA A 24 1.30 -7.36 13.58
N THR A 25 1.10 -8.25 12.62
CA THR A 25 1.98 -8.25 11.45
C THR A 25 1.88 -6.82 10.93
N ALA A 26 2.93 -6.02 11.14
CA ALA A 26 2.98 -4.70 10.59
C ALA A 26 2.79 -4.88 9.08
N THR A 27 1.66 -4.42 8.55
CA THR A 27 1.63 -4.05 7.14
C THR A 27 2.76 -3.05 7.02
N GLU A 28 3.78 -3.33 6.22
CA GLU A 28 5.00 -2.51 6.17
C GLU A 28 4.66 -1.06 5.76
N GLY A 29 3.44 -0.83 5.28
CA GLY A 29 2.80 0.49 5.17
C GLY A 29 3.35 1.33 4.04
N LEU A 30 4.56 0.99 3.58
CA LEU A 30 5.25 1.54 2.44
C LEU A 30 5.80 0.36 1.63
N TYR A 31 5.61 0.43 0.31
CA TYR A 31 6.12 -0.53 -0.65
C TYR A 31 6.92 0.24 -1.69
N SER A 32 8.11 -0.26 -2.04
CA SER A 32 8.87 0.30 -3.15
C SER A 32 8.16 -0.04 -4.45
N VAL A 33 7.83 0.96 -5.26
CA VAL A 33 7.25 0.74 -6.60
C VAL A 33 8.25 -0.01 -7.48
N ASP A 34 9.54 0.32 -7.35
CA ASP A 34 10.61 -0.29 -8.14
C ASP A 34 10.72 -1.80 -7.90
N ALA A 35 10.63 -2.24 -6.63
CA ALA A 35 10.65 -3.67 -6.31
C ALA A 35 9.28 -4.35 -6.43
N LEU A 36 8.20 -3.58 -6.59
CA LEU A 36 6.87 -4.12 -6.91
C LEU A 36 6.74 -4.41 -8.39
N LEU A 37 7.44 -3.66 -9.25
CA LEU A 37 7.65 -4.04 -10.64
C LEU A 37 8.53 -5.29 -10.66
N ASP A 38 8.30 -6.17 -11.62
CA ASP A 38 8.93 -7.49 -11.75
C ASP A 38 8.65 -8.45 -10.57
N ALA A 39 7.76 -8.09 -9.63
CA ALA A 39 7.37 -8.95 -8.53
C ALA A 39 6.60 -10.18 -9.02
N ASP A 40 6.95 -11.36 -8.51
CA ASP A 40 6.26 -12.60 -8.83
C ASP A 40 4.81 -12.58 -8.34
N VAL A 41 3.91 -13.04 -9.21
CA VAL A 41 2.49 -13.12 -8.94
C VAL A 41 2.05 -14.57 -8.81
N TYR A 42 1.39 -14.89 -7.71
CA TYR A 42 0.87 -16.20 -7.37
C TYR A 42 -0.66 -16.19 -7.32
N ASP A 43 -1.28 -17.29 -7.74
CA ASP A 43 -2.73 -17.49 -7.60
C ASP A 43 -3.14 -17.94 -6.18
N ALA A 44 -4.44 -18.11 -5.98
CA ALA A 44 -5.00 -18.58 -4.71
C ALA A 44 -4.49 -19.96 -4.24
N ASP A 45 -3.99 -20.80 -5.16
CA ASP A 45 -3.42 -22.12 -4.88
C ASP A 45 -1.90 -22.04 -4.60
N GLY A 46 -1.31 -20.83 -4.66
CA GLY A 46 0.12 -20.59 -4.48
C GLY A 46 0.96 -20.95 -5.70
N LYS A 47 0.33 -21.02 -6.89
CA LYS A 47 1.03 -21.27 -8.14
C LYS A 47 1.37 -19.96 -8.83
N GLU A 48 2.62 -19.82 -9.26
CA GLU A 48 3.07 -18.69 -10.06
C GLU A 48 2.26 -18.58 -11.37
N ILE A 49 1.80 -17.38 -11.67
CA ILE A 49 0.98 -17.06 -12.84
C ILE A 49 1.62 -16.00 -13.75
N GLY A 50 2.62 -15.27 -13.27
CA GLY A 50 3.25 -14.19 -14.02
C GLY A 50 3.97 -13.21 -13.11
N GLU A 51 4.28 -12.05 -13.67
CA GLU A 51 5.07 -10.98 -13.04
C GLU A 51 4.31 -9.65 -13.16
N VAL A 52 4.56 -8.71 -12.24
CA VAL A 52 3.98 -7.36 -12.33
C VAL A 52 4.75 -6.53 -13.36
N GLU A 53 4.08 -6.14 -14.45
CA GLU A 53 4.68 -5.32 -15.52
C GLU A 53 4.46 -3.82 -15.29
N ASP A 54 3.30 -3.42 -14.76
CA ASP A 54 2.98 -2.00 -14.56
C ASP A 54 2.00 -1.79 -13.40
N ILE A 55 1.98 -0.57 -12.87
CA ILE A 55 1.10 -0.13 -11.80
C ILE A 55 0.29 1.08 -12.27
N LEU A 56 -1.01 0.89 -12.44
CA LEU A 56 -1.90 1.97 -12.81
C LEU A 56 -2.39 2.71 -11.57
N LEU A 57 -2.19 4.02 -11.57
CA LEU A 57 -2.65 4.91 -10.53
C LEU A 57 -3.91 5.67 -10.97
N SER A 58 -4.80 5.91 -10.01
CA SER A 58 -5.93 6.83 -10.16
C SER A 58 -5.47 8.29 -10.05
N ASP A 59 -6.35 9.24 -10.35
CA ASP A 59 -6.06 10.70 -10.24
C ASP A 59 -5.62 11.13 -8.83
N ASP A 60 -6.09 10.42 -7.80
CA ASP A 60 -5.71 10.64 -6.41
C ASP A 60 -4.34 10.06 -6.02
N MET A 61 -3.59 9.52 -7.00
CA MET A 61 -2.34 8.81 -6.84
C MET A 61 -2.45 7.51 -6.02
N SER A 62 -3.67 6.98 -5.83
CA SER A 62 -3.87 5.65 -5.25
C SER A 62 -3.76 4.56 -6.33
N ILE A 63 -3.36 3.35 -5.93
CA ILE A 63 -3.33 2.21 -6.83
C ILE A 63 -4.76 1.91 -7.30
N HIS A 64 -4.95 1.93 -8.62
CA HIS A 64 -6.15 1.47 -9.29
C HIS A 64 -6.06 -0.03 -9.57
N SER A 65 -4.97 -0.45 -10.22
CA SER A 65 -4.77 -1.83 -10.66
C SER A 65 -3.29 -2.14 -10.90
N LEU A 66 -2.95 -3.41 -10.80
CA LEU A 66 -1.69 -3.96 -11.31
C LEU A 66 -1.90 -4.53 -12.70
N ILE A 67 -0.91 -4.35 -13.56
CA ILE A 67 -0.81 -5.03 -14.85
C ILE A 67 0.13 -6.21 -14.65
N ILE A 68 -0.36 -7.40 -14.98
CA ILE A 68 0.35 -8.65 -14.76
C ILE A 68 0.66 -9.25 -16.13
N GLU A 69 1.94 -9.39 -16.48
CA GLU A 69 2.33 -10.18 -17.63
C GLU A 69 2.19 -11.66 -17.26
N THR A 70 1.23 -12.35 -17.89
CA THR A 70 1.00 -13.76 -17.59
C THR A 70 2.09 -14.63 -18.19
N GLY A 71 2.63 -15.55 -17.39
CA GLY A 71 3.67 -16.47 -17.85
C GLY A 71 3.22 -17.30 -19.06
N SER A 72 4.16 -17.60 -19.96
CA SER A 72 3.92 -18.42 -21.17
C SER A 72 3.28 -19.78 -20.86
N LEU A 73 3.46 -20.29 -19.64
CA LEU A 73 2.91 -21.57 -19.16
C LEU A 73 1.39 -21.57 -19.00
N LEU A 74 0.74 -20.39 -18.96
CA LEU A 74 -0.71 -20.30 -18.84
C LEU A 74 -1.45 -20.54 -20.17
N GLY A 75 -0.70 -20.73 -21.27
CA GLY A 75 -1.25 -20.82 -22.61
C GLY A 75 -1.78 -19.48 -23.13
N LEU A 76 -1.40 -18.39 -22.47
CA LEU A 76 -1.81 -17.02 -22.78
C LEU A 76 -0.74 -16.20 -23.52
N GLY A 77 0.47 -16.74 -23.64
CA GLY A 77 1.53 -16.19 -24.50
C GLY A 77 2.08 -14.84 -24.06
N GLY A 78 2.24 -14.59 -22.75
CA GLY A 78 2.73 -13.28 -22.27
C GLY A 78 1.67 -12.19 -22.30
N ARG A 79 0.37 -12.54 -22.32
CA ARG A 79 -0.67 -11.50 -22.32
C ARG A 79 -0.63 -10.75 -20.99
N GLU A 80 -0.81 -9.45 -21.07
CA GLU A 80 -0.95 -8.57 -19.93
C GLU A 80 -2.41 -8.53 -19.47
N VAL A 81 -2.66 -8.84 -18.20
CA VAL A 81 -4.01 -8.83 -17.60
C VAL A 81 -4.11 -7.76 -16.52
N VAL A 82 -5.31 -7.23 -16.33
CA VAL A 82 -5.58 -6.19 -15.33
C VAL A 82 -6.12 -6.82 -14.05
N ALA A 83 -5.40 -6.63 -12.94
CA ALA A 83 -5.85 -6.97 -11.60
C ALA A 83 -6.21 -5.70 -10.81
N GLU A 84 -7.49 -5.52 -10.52
CA GLU A 84 -7.99 -4.34 -9.79
C GLU A 84 -7.60 -4.37 -8.30
N ARG A 85 -7.42 -3.19 -7.70
CA ARG A 85 -7.13 -3.10 -6.26
C ARG A 85 -8.19 -3.85 -5.45
N GLY A 86 -7.74 -4.72 -4.56
CA GLY A 86 -8.60 -5.54 -3.71
C GLY A 86 -8.81 -6.96 -4.23
N THR A 87 -8.29 -7.30 -5.42
CA THR A 87 -8.24 -8.70 -5.91
C THR A 87 -6.91 -9.38 -5.59
N PHE A 88 -5.97 -8.65 -4.98
CA PHE A 88 -4.62 -9.12 -4.67
C PHE A 88 -4.12 -8.56 -3.33
N THR A 89 -3.13 -9.21 -2.76
CA THR A 89 -2.39 -8.77 -1.56
C THR A 89 -0.90 -8.84 -1.84
N VAL A 90 -0.17 -7.80 -1.46
CA VAL A 90 1.30 -7.78 -1.52
C VAL A 90 1.86 -8.33 -0.21
N ARG A 91 2.84 -9.25 -0.33
CA ARG A 91 3.62 -9.78 0.79
C ARG A 91 5.09 -9.53 0.53
N VAL A 92 5.85 -9.56 1.61
CA VAL A 92 7.30 -9.38 1.58
C VAL A 92 7.89 -10.78 1.66
N GLU A 93 8.76 -11.14 0.71
CA GLU A 93 9.37 -12.46 0.70
C GLU A 93 10.31 -12.59 1.89
N GLN A 94 9.95 -13.40 2.89
CA GLN A 94 10.69 -13.52 4.14
C GLN A 94 12.04 -14.25 3.94
N GLU A 95 13.01 -13.53 3.42
CA GLU A 95 14.40 -13.96 3.41
C GLU A 95 15.01 -13.84 4.82
N LYS A 96 15.77 -14.86 5.22
CA LYS A 96 16.40 -14.94 6.54
C LYS A 96 17.65 -14.06 6.67
N ASP A 97 18.21 -13.62 5.54
CA ASP A 97 19.49 -12.93 5.44
C ASP A 97 19.34 -11.53 4.82
N ARG A 98 18.21 -10.83 5.07
CA ARG A 98 18.03 -9.44 4.61
C ARG A 98 19.03 -8.51 5.30
N GLU A 99 19.99 -7.98 4.55
CA GLU A 99 21.01 -7.05 5.06
C GLU A 99 20.63 -5.57 4.88
N SER A 100 19.77 -5.24 3.90
CA SER A 100 19.34 -3.86 3.61
C SER A 100 17.85 -3.77 3.23
N PHE A 101 17.29 -2.56 3.30
CA PHE A 101 15.95 -2.25 2.77
C PHE A 101 15.92 -2.23 1.23
N ASP A 102 17.08 -2.23 0.58
CA ASP A 102 17.20 -2.27 -0.89
C ASP A 102 17.03 -3.69 -1.44
N ASP A 103 17.11 -4.73 -0.58
CA ASP A 103 16.98 -6.15 -0.96
C ASP A 103 15.58 -6.70 -0.61
N ILE A 104 14.56 -5.85 -0.71
CA ILE A 104 13.19 -6.25 -0.41
C ILE A 104 12.53 -6.77 -1.68
N ASP A 105 12.37 -8.09 -1.75
CA ASP A 105 11.54 -8.73 -2.76
C ASP A 105 10.09 -8.83 -2.28
N TYR A 106 9.17 -8.47 -3.18
CA TYR A 106 7.73 -8.57 -2.95
C TYR A 106 7.14 -9.72 -3.75
N GLU A 107 6.11 -10.33 -3.18
CA GLU A 107 5.26 -11.30 -3.87
C GLU A 107 3.83 -10.76 -3.91
N VAL A 108 3.18 -10.86 -5.06
CA VAL A 108 1.76 -10.52 -5.23
C VAL A 108 0.93 -11.80 -5.18
N HIS A 109 -0.04 -11.86 -4.28
CA HIS A 109 -0.91 -13.01 -4.11
C HIS A 109 -2.33 -12.64 -4.54
N MET A 110 -2.82 -13.26 -5.60
CA MET A 110 -4.19 -13.09 -6.09
C MET A 110 -5.19 -13.88 -5.23
N GLU A 111 -6.39 -13.35 -5.07
CA GLU A 111 -7.52 -14.12 -4.51
C GLU A 111 -8.15 -15.07 -5.53
N ALA A 112 -7.89 -14.84 -6.81
CA ALA A 112 -8.40 -15.62 -7.92
C ALA A 112 -7.51 -16.84 -8.22
N THR A 113 -8.11 -17.91 -8.73
CA THR A 113 -7.37 -19.05 -9.28
C THR A 113 -6.82 -18.72 -10.66
N GLN A 114 -5.82 -19.48 -11.12
CA GLN A 114 -5.25 -19.34 -12.46
C GLN A 114 -6.29 -19.33 -13.60
N ASP A 115 -7.37 -20.12 -13.51
CA ASP A 115 -8.41 -20.11 -14.54
C ASP A 115 -9.26 -18.83 -14.51
N ALA A 116 -9.53 -18.28 -13.33
CA ALA A 116 -10.21 -16.99 -13.20
C ALA A 116 -9.32 -15.83 -13.68
N VAL A 117 -8.00 -15.92 -13.51
CA VAL A 117 -7.03 -14.93 -14.04
C VAL A 117 -7.09 -14.86 -15.57
N LYS A 118 -7.35 -15.97 -16.26
CA LYS A 118 -7.51 -15.97 -17.72
C LYS A 118 -8.72 -15.18 -18.19
N GLU A 119 -9.74 -15.06 -17.35
CA GLU A 119 -10.97 -14.32 -17.64
C GLU A 119 -10.83 -12.81 -17.36
N LEU A 120 -9.74 -12.38 -16.71
CA LEU A 120 -9.48 -10.97 -16.45
C LEU A 120 -9.34 -10.17 -17.75
N PRO A 121 -9.74 -8.88 -17.73
CA PRO A 121 -9.55 -7.99 -18.86
C PRO A 121 -8.08 -7.96 -19.30
N GLU A 122 -7.87 -8.01 -20.60
CA GLU A 122 -6.55 -7.80 -21.17
C GLU A 122 -6.20 -6.32 -21.13
N TYR A 123 -4.98 -6.00 -20.71
CA TYR A 123 -4.44 -4.67 -20.83
C TYR A 123 -4.08 -4.41 -22.30
N ASN A 124 -4.81 -3.48 -22.92
CA ASN A 124 -4.55 -3.03 -24.28
C ASN A 124 -5.08 -1.61 -24.48
N GLU A 125 -4.76 -0.98 -25.61
CA GLU A 125 -5.19 0.39 -25.93
C GLU A 125 -6.72 0.58 -25.88
N GLY A 126 -7.49 -0.45 -26.26
CA GLY A 126 -8.95 -0.40 -26.22
C GLY A 126 -9.50 -0.37 -24.80
N TRP A 127 -8.93 -1.21 -23.92
CA TRP A 127 -9.23 -1.19 -22.48
C TRP A 127 -8.80 0.13 -21.86
N TRP A 128 -7.57 0.59 -22.12
CA TRP A 128 -7.03 1.85 -21.59
C TRP A 128 -7.94 3.04 -21.92
N ASN A 129 -8.31 3.19 -23.20
CA ASN A 129 -9.17 4.28 -23.63
C ASN A 129 -10.56 4.21 -22.99
N LYS A 130 -11.16 3.02 -22.90
CA LYS A 130 -12.45 2.84 -22.19
C LYS A 130 -12.38 3.20 -20.72
N THR A 131 -11.34 2.75 -20.02
CA THR A 131 -11.14 3.01 -18.60
C THR A 131 -10.92 4.51 -18.38
N LYS A 132 -10.03 5.14 -19.16
CA LYS A 132 -9.77 6.58 -19.13
C LYS A 132 -11.04 7.40 -19.37
N ASP A 133 -11.83 7.02 -20.37
CA ASP A 133 -13.06 7.75 -20.71
C ASP A 133 -14.13 7.58 -19.63
N SER A 134 -14.25 6.38 -19.05
CA SER A 134 -15.16 6.13 -17.93
C SER A 134 -14.80 6.95 -16.70
N LEU A 135 -13.50 7.02 -16.38
CA LEU A 135 -12.98 7.85 -15.29
C LEU A 135 -13.19 9.35 -15.57
N SER A 136 -12.93 9.79 -16.81
CA SER A 136 -13.11 11.19 -17.21
C SER A 136 -14.58 11.63 -17.18
N GLN A 137 -15.51 10.76 -17.59
CA GLN A 137 -16.95 11.05 -17.49
C GLN A 137 -17.41 11.12 -16.04
N ALA A 138 -16.93 10.24 -15.16
CA ALA A 138 -17.21 10.33 -13.73
C ALA A 138 -16.68 11.63 -13.11
N TRP A 139 -15.48 12.04 -13.53
CA TRP A 139 -14.83 13.30 -13.16
C TRP A 139 -15.64 14.52 -13.62
N GLU A 140 -16.12 14.55 -14.87
CA GLU A 140 -16.96 15.61 -15.42
C GLU A 140 -18.33 15.69 -14.74
N ASN A 141 -19.01 14.56 -14.55
CA ASN A 141 -20.32 14.52 -13.88
C ASN A 141 -20.26 15.01 -12.42
N THR A 142 -19.15 14.74 -11.73
CA THR A 142 -18.90 15.20 -10.36
C THR A 142 -18.67 16.72 -10.32
N LYS A 143 -17.92 17.25 -11.30
CA LYS A 143 -17.69 18.70 -11.47
C LYS A 143 -18.99 19.47 -11.72
N ASP A 144 -19.88 18.94 -12.56
CA ASP A 144 -21.13 19.62 -12.94
C ASP A 144 -22.21 19.59 -11.85
N THR A 145 -22.20 18.58 -10.97
CA THR A 145 -23.23 18.42 -9.93
C THR A 145 -22.84 19.07 -8.59
N SER A 146 -21.55 19.29 -8.31
CA SER A 146 -21.08 19.76 -6.99
C SER A 146 -19.71 20.46 -7.04
N GLU A 147 -19.67 21.73 -7.51
CA GLU A 147 -18.45 22.56 -7.56
C GLU A 147 -17.64 22.58 -6.25
N SER A 148 -18.28 22.47 -5.08
CA SER A 148 -17.63 22.57 -3.77
C SER A 148 -17.01 21.26 -3.24
N ALA A 149 -17.53 20.10 -3.64
CA ALA A 149 -17.01 18.79 -3.20
C ALA A 149 -15.71 18.43 -3.96
N TRP A 150 -15.51 19.03 -5.13
CA TRP A 150 -14.38 18.80 -6.01
C TRP A 150 -13.06 19.40 -5.55
N GLU A 151 -13.11 20.67 -5.14
CA GLU A 151 -11.95 21.36 -4.57
C GLU A 151 -11.49 20.63 -3.31
N SER A 152 -12.42 20.12 -2.49
CA SER A 152 -12.08 19.37 -1.26
C SER A 152 -11.33 18.05 -1.52
N THR A 153 -11.66 17.30 -2.59
CA THR A 153 -10.95 16.04 -2.91
C THR A 153 -9.53 16.30 -3.45
N LYS A 154 -9.35 17.33 -4.28
CA LYS A 154 -8.02 17.77 -4.76
C LYS A 154 -7.15 18.39 -3.66
N GLU A 155 -7.76 19.16 -2.77
CA GLU A 155 -7.07 19.75 -1.62
C GLU A 155 -6.66 18.67 -0.61
N ALA A 156 -7.50 17.64 -0.39
CA ALA A 156 -7.19 16.54 0.50
C ALA A 156 -5.99 15.70 0.03
N THR A 157 -5.88 15.37 -1.26
CA THR A 157 -4.72 14.67 -1.83
C THR A 157 -3.44 15.51 -1.81
N SER A 158 -3.54 16.82 -2.10
CA SER A 158 -2.38 17.74 -1.99
C SER A 158 -1.86 17.84 -0.54
N SER A 159 -2.75 17.82 0.45
CA SER A 159 -2.37 17.84 1.87
C SER A 159 -1.71 16.54 2.36
N ALA A 160 -2.03 15.38 1.77
CA ALA A 160 -1.38 14.10 2.08
C ALA A 160 0.10 14.07 1.63
N TRP A 161 0.41 14.62 0.45
CA TRP A 161 1.78 14.73 -0.07
C TRP A 161 2.69 15.66 0.75
N HIS A 162 2.12 16.71 1.37
CA HIS A 162 2.88 17.60 2.25
C HIS A 162 3.35 16.91 3.54
N ASN A 163 2.53 16.02 4.12
CA ASN A 163 2.87 15.31 5.35
C ASN A 163 3.97 14.26 5.14
N VAL A 164 3.99 13.57 4.00
CA VAL A 164 5.04 12.60 3.64
C VAL A 164 6.40 13.29 3.44
N ARG A 165 6.42 14.49 2.83
CA ARG A 165 7.64 15.26 2.61
C ARG A 165 8.19 15.91 3.90
N GLU A 166 7.33 16.29 4.85
CA GLU A 166 7.76 16.79 6.17
C GLU A 166 8.25 15.67 7.10
N GLY A 167 7.67 14.47 7.02
CA GLY A 167 8.18 13.27 7.70
C GLY A 167 9.59 12.89 7.24
N ALA A 168 9.85 12.94 5.92
CA ALA A 168 11.17 12.68 5.34
C ALA A 168 12.22 13.75 5.71
N LYS A 169 11.83 15.04 5.83
CA LYS A 169 12.74 16.11 6.28
C LYS A 169 13.14 15.96 7.75
N ASN A 170 12.25 15.49 8.63
CA ASN A 170 12.58 15.24 10.03
C ASN A 170 13.46 13.98 10.25
N MET A 171 13.51 13.05 9.29
CA MET A 171 14.44 11.91 9.33
C MET A 171 15.84 12.26 8.80
N GLY A 172 15.94 13.14 7.79
CA GLY A 172 17.23 13.57 7.24
C GLY A 172 18.09 14.41 8.19
N ASP A 173 17.45 15.26 9.02
CA ASP A 173 18.18 16.14 9.96
C ASP A 173 18.63 15.41 11.23
N LYS A 174 17.94 14.34 11.66
CA LYS A 174 18.37 13.49 12.80
C LYS A 174 19.49 12.50 12.45
N ALA A 175 19.72 12.20 11.18
CA ALA A 175 20.83 11.36 10.75
C ALA A 175 22.19 12.08 10.71
N LYS A 176 22.21 13.43 10.81
CA LYS A 176 23.45 14.22 10.86
C LYS A 176 23.97 14.50 12.28
N GLU A 177 23.19 14.30 13.34
CA GLU A 177 23.67 14.45 14.72
C GLU A 177 24.30 13.17 15.31
N ALA A 178 24.28 12.04 14.59
CA ALA A 178 24.88 10.78 15.05
C ALA A 178 26.26 10.47 14.43
N THR A 179 26.78 11.29 13.51
CA THR A 179 28.05 11.01 12.80
C THR A 179 29.15 12.06 13.01
N ASP A 180 28.92 13.10 13.82
CA ASP A 180 29.93 14.12 14.16
C ASP A 180 30.33 14.09 15.66
N ASN A 181 30.35 12.89 16.26
CA ASN A 181 31.01 12.65 17.56
C ASN A 181 31.92 11.42 17.45
N ASN A 182 33.02 11.55 16.71
CA ASN A 182 34.31 10.96 17.05
C ASN A 182 35.47 11.74 16.42
#